data_AF-A0A2N6E7P1-F1
#
_entry.id   AF-A0A2N6E7P1-F1
#
_cell.length_a   1.000
_cell.length_b   1.000
_cell.length_c   1.000
_cell.angle_alpha   90.00
_cell.angle_beta   90.00
_cell.angle_gamma   90.00
#
_symmetry.space_group_name_H-M   'P 1'
#
loop_
_entity.id
_entity.type
_entity.pdbx_description
1 polymer ?
#
loop_
_entity_poly.entity_id
_entity_poly.type
_entity_poly.pdbx_seq_one_letter_code
_entity_poly.pdbx_strand_id
1 'polypeptide(L)'
;MIRTLLILTALLSLAMTSWAAGDSGVRGRAAWRGELVPGVKVRAYRAITDIPLDQTVAVSEPTALDGTYSLDLPPGSYVLTASSGSGRPQTGDLFCYYSGSPIQVTAGSYRNVGFNLIRVPAEAPPEVSERSAIRGEISFQGEPLSRSYLYVYQNANKGFKGPAYFVQPVANGSFRLNLPPGDYYLLARKRERGGQFGPIEIGDYFNFYHGNPLHVEAGRIHEVKIETITRLSMLEEELPGEFSGVRGQVLDHSQQPMAGLYVFAYRDSAMTGTPDFFSAPTGDDGRFELALPDAGPFYLLARQAFGGPAAEGEPYGRLTATGGTPQKIAPEQNLSEVRIYVAPKTTN
;
A
#
# COMPACT_ATOMS: atom_id res chain seq x y z
N MET A 1 50.51 23.28 -60.08
CA MET A 1 50.43 23.80 -58.70
C MET A 1 48.98 23.71 -58.26
N ILE A 2 48.67 22.65 -57.50
CA ILE A 2 47.30 22.23 -57.16
C ILE A 2 46.80 23.07 -55.98
N ARG A 3 45.66 23.73 -56.18
CA ARG A 3 44.90 24.48 -55.17
C ARG A 3 44.08 23.49 -54.34
N THR A 4 44.37 23.39 -53.03
CA THR A 4 43.58 22.60 -52.09
C THR A 4 42.33 23.38 -51.69
N LEU A 5 41.17 22.81 -52.02
CA LEU A 5 39.83 23.32 -51.77
C LEU A 5 39.41 22.99 -50.33
N LEU A 6 39.05 24.00 -49.53
CA LEU A 6 38.41 23.84 -48.23
C LEU A 6 36.96 23.32 -48.44
N ILE A 7 36.66 22.15 -47.90
CA ILE A 7 35.28 21.66 -47.73
C ILE A 7 34.92 21.81 -46.26
N LEU A 8 34.10 22.81 -45.94
CA LEU A 8 33.50 23.00 -44.63
C LEU A 8 32.22 22.15 -44.57
N THR A 9 32.26 21.02 -43.88
CA THR A 9 31.08 20.19 -43.63
C THR A 9 30.34 20.75 -42.42
N ALA A 10 29.16 21.32 -42.65
CA ALA A 10 28.26 21.77 -41.59
C ALA A 10 27.53 20.56 -40.98
N LEU A 11 27.89 20.17 -39.76
CA LEU A 11 27.10 19.24 -38.95
C LEU A 11 25.92 20.02 -38.34
N LEU A 12 24.71 19.73 -38.82
CA LEU A 12 23.46 20.10 -38.14
C LEU A 12 23.30 19.18 -36.92
N SER A 13 23.62 19.68 -35.73
CA SER A 13 23.25 19.02 -34.48
C SER A 13 21.77 19.29 -34.18
N LEU A 14 20.95 18.27 -34.39
CA LEU A 14 19.60 18.22 -33.82
C LEU A 14 19.77 18.10 -32.30
N ALA A 15 19.68 19.22 -31.59
CA ALA A 15 19.59 19.23 -30.14
C ALA A 15 18.23 18.62 -29.76
N MET A 16 18.20 17.31 -29.53
CA MET A 16 17.15 16.71 -28.72
C MET A 16 17.32 17.30 -27.32
N THR A 17 16.42 18.18 -26.94
CA THR A 17 16.26 18.62 -25.56
C THR A 17 15.86 17.40 -24.73
N SER A 18 16.85 16.67 -24.24
CA SER A 18 16.68 15.78 -23.09
C SER A 18 16.20 16.68 -21.96
N TRP A 19 14.89 16.63 -21.67
CA TRP A 19 14.42 17.00 -20.36
C TRP A 19 15.18 16.10 -19.39
N ALA A 20 16.15 16.68 -18.69
CA ALA A 20 16.74 16.07 -17.52
C ALA A 20 15.60 15.96 -16.49
N ALA A 21 14.80 14.91 -16.62
CA ALA A 21 13.93 14.47 -15.55
C ALA A 21 14.87 14.18 -14.38
N GLY A 22 14.84 15.02 -13.35
CA GLY A 22 15.69 14.81 -12.18
C GLY A 22 15.51 13.39 -11.65
N ASP A 23 16.60 12.80 -11.17
CA ASP A 23 16.62 11.43 -10.65
C ASP A 23 15.48 11.24 -9.64
N SER A 24 14.63 10.25 -9.91
CA SER A 24 13.49 9.90 -9.06
C SER A 24 13.40 8.39 -8.92
N GLY A 25 12.80 7.92 -7.83
CA GLY A 25 12.75 6.50 -7.57
C GLY A 25 12.41 6.10 -6.15
N VAL A 26 12.88 4.93 -5.77
CA VAL A 26 12.77 4.40 -4.41
C VAL A 26 14.13 3.91 -3.95
N ARG A 27 14.43 4.09 -2.67
CA ARG A 27 15.66 3.59 -2.04
C ARG A 27 15.35 3.17 -0.62
N GLY A 28 16.23 2.38 -0.03
CA GLY A 28 16.06 1.98 1.37
C GLY A 28 16.90 0.77 1.71
N ARG A 29 16.40 -0.04 2.65
CA ARG A 29 17.10 -1.23 3.15
C ARG A 29 16.20 -2.45 3.18
N ALA A 30 16.80 -3.61 2.93
CA ALA A 30 16.20 -4.91 3.12
C ALA A 30 16.82 -5.62 4.34
N ALA A 31 15.96 -6.15 5.20
CA ALA A 31 16.37 -6.86 6.41
C ALA A 31 15.51 -8.10 6.64
N TRP A 32 16.07 -9.12 7.27
CA TRP A 32 15.34 -10.31 7.75
C TRP A 32 15.63 -10.47 9.24
N ARG A 33 14.58 -10.44 10.07
CA ARG A 33 14.70 -10.55 11.54
C ARG A 33 15.68 -9.54 12.18
N GLY A 34 15.76 -8.35 11.60
CA GLY A 34 16.64 -7.27 12.05
C GLY A 34 18.06 -7.32 11.48
N GLU A 35 18.42 -8.38 10.76
CA GLU A 35 19.71 -8.50 10.08
C GLU A 35 19.62 -7.94 8.66
N LEU A 36 20.58 -7.11 8.26
CA LEU A 36 20.66 -6.52 6.92
C LEU A 36 21.06 -7.58 5.90
N VAL A 37 20.38 -7.62 4.75
CA VAL A 37 20.53 -8.72 3.78
C VAL A 37 21.09 -8.21 2.45
N PRO A 38 22.29 -8.66 2.02
CA PRO A 38 22.79 -8.44 0.67
C PRO A 38 22.16 -9.38 -0.37
N GLY A 39 22.29 -9.03 -1.65
CA GLY A 39 21.96 -9.92 -2.77
C GLY A 39 20.47 -9.99 -3.13
N VAL A 40 19.61 -9.24 -2.44
CA VAL A 40 18.17 -9.18 -2.71
C VAL A 40 17.90 -8.12 -3.77
N LYS A 41 17.00 -8.40 -4.72
CA LYS A 41 16.59 -7.42 -5.75
C LYS A 41 15.20 -6.87 -5.45
N VAL A 42 15.05 -5.57 -5.60
CA VAL A 42 13.77 -4.87 -5.51
C VAL A 42 13.18 -4.72 -6.90
N ARG A 43 11.90 -5.05 -7.04
CA ARG A 43 11.16 -5.03 -8.31
C ARG A 43 9.96 -4.11 -8.19
N ALA A 44 9.76 -3.27 -9.20
CA ALA A 44 8.61 -2.39 -9.30
C ALA A 44 7.63 -2.87 -10.37
N TYR A 45 6.34 -2.78 -10.07
CA TYR A 45 5.23 -3.19 -10.91
C TYR A 45 4.19 -2.07 -10.98
N ARG A 46 3.37 -2.03 -12.06
CA ARG A 46 2.25 -1.08 -12.15
C ARG A 46 1.05 -1.54 -11.35
N ALA A 47 0.81 -2.85 -11.31
CA ALA A 47 -0.28 -3.46 -10.57
C ALA A 47 0.16 -4.76 -9.86
N ILE A 48 -0.62 -5.18 -8.87
CA ILE A 48 -0.39 -6.44 -8.15
C ILE A 48 -0.51 -7.65 -9.07
N THR A 49 -1.37 -7.56 -10.08
CA THR A 49 -1.57 -8.60 -11.10
C THR A 49 -0.35 -8.84 -11.98
N ASP A 50 0.57 -7.89 -12.03
CA ASP A 50 1.79 -7.98 -12.84
C ASP A 50 2.88 -8.80 -12.14
N ILE A 51 2.81 -8.93 -10.80
CA ILE A 51 3.76 -9.67 -9.97
C ILE A 51 3.84 -11.16 -10.38
N PRO A 52 2.74 -11.93 -10.41
CA PRO A 52 2.81 -13.34 -10.79
C PRO A 52 3.22 -13.56 -12.25
N LEU A 53 3.10 -12.53 -13.10
CA LEU A 53 3.53 -12.54 -14.51
C LEU A 53 4.99 -12.08 -14.68
N ASP A 54 5.63 -11.64 -13.60
CA ASP A 54 6.94 -10.98 -13.57
C ASP A 54 7.07 -9.81 -14.57
N GLN A 55 5.98 -9.08 -14.79
CA GLN A 55 5.93 -7.91 -15.69
C GLN A 55 6.47 -6.67 -14.97
N THR A 56 7.78 -6.67 -14.74
CA THR A 56 8.47 -5.58 -14.04
C THR A 56 8.54 -4.32 -14.87
N VAL A 57 8.40 -3.16 -14.22
CA VAL A 57 8.76 -1.86 -14.79
C VAL A 57 10.25 -1.62 -14.69
N ALA A 58 10.83 -1.97 -13.54
CA ALA A 58 12.25 -1.87 -13.27
C ALA A 58 12.66 -2.84 -12.15
N VAL A 59 13.94 -3.16 -12.11
CA VAL A 59 14.56 -4.04 -11.12
C VAL A 59 15.84 -3.36 -10.63
N SER A 60 16.07 -3.35 -9.31
CA SER A 60 17.28 -2.79 -8.72
C SER A 60 18.49 -3.69 -8.96
N GLU A 61 19.67 -3.10 -8.81
CA GLU A 61 20.85 -3.89 -8.47
C GLU A 61 20.63 -4.65 -7.15
N PRO A 62 21.34 -5.78 -6.93
CA PRO A 62 21.26 -6.48 -5.66
C PRO A 62 21.62 -5.57 -4.48
N THR A 63 20.94 -5.74 -3.35
CA THR A 63 21.24 -5.02 -2.11
C THR A 63 22.71 -5.21 -1.72
N ALA A 64 23.32 -4.12 -1.22
CA ALA A 64 24.69 -4.14 -0.73
C ALA A 64 24.83 -4.90 0.60
N LEU A 65 26.06 -5.04 1.11
CA LEU A 65 26.35 -5.74 2.38
C LEU A 65 25.62 -5.15 3.59
N ASP A 66 25.32 -3.86 3.56
CA ASP A 66 24.52 -3.16 4.57
C ASP A 66 23.02 -3.16 4.25
N GLY A 67 22.58 -4.03 3.35
CA GLY A 67 21.19 -4.19 2.93
C GLY A 67 20.64 -3.03 2.11
N THR A 68 21.44 -2.01 1.77
CA THR A 68 20.96 -0.84 1.03
C THR A 68 20.69 -1.14 -0.43
N TYR A 69 19.70 -0.46 -1.01
CA TYR A 69 19.42 -0.49 -2.44
C TYR A 69 18.92 0.88 -2.93
N SER A 70 19.01 1.08 -4.24
CA SER A 70 18.34 2.17 -4.97
C SER A 70 17.70 1.60 -6.24
N LEU A 71 16.55 2.15 -6.63
CA LEU A 71 15.83 1.80 -7.83
C LEU A 71 15.25 3.07 -8.46
N ASP A 72 15.77 3.43 -9.62
CA ASP A 72 15.31 4.58 -10.38
C ASP A 72 13.96 4.25 -11.01
N LEU A 73 12.99 5.14 -10.83
CA LEU A 73 11.64 5.01 -11.37
C LEU A 73 11.17 6.37 -11.85
N PRO A 74 10.55 6.46 -13.05
CA PRO A 74 9.88 7.67 -13.44
C PRO A 74 8.71 7.98 -12.47
N PRO A 75 8.20 9.23 -12.46
CA PRO A 75 7.04 9.58 -11.65
C PRO A 75 5.86 8.65 -11.93
N GLY A 76 5.18 8.22 -10.86
CA GLY A 76 4.02 7.35 -10.95
C GLY A 76 3.75 6.52 -9.70
N SER A 77 2.77 5.63 -9.85
CA SER A 77 2.31 4.72 -8.82
C SER A 77 2.88 3.32 -9.04
N TYR A 78 3.46 2.73 -8.00
CA TYR A 78 4.15 1.45 -8.08
C TYR A 78 3.79 0.51 -6.93
N VAL A 79 3.72 -0.77 -7.24
CA VAL A 79 3.75 -1.86 -6.25
C VAL A 79 5.15 -2.44 -6.23
N LEU A 80 5.67 -2.75 -5.04
CA LEU A 80 7.05 -3.22 -4.90
C LEU A 80 7.14 -4.59 -4.24
N THR A 81 8.11 -5.38 -4.67
CA THR A 81 8.55 -6.60 -3.97
C THR A 81 10.06 -6.59 -3.80
N ALA A 82 10.57 -7.31 -2.80
CA ALA A 82 11.98 -7.63 -2.66
C ALA A 82 12.12 -9.16 -2.62
N SER A 83 13.04 -9.72 -3.41
CA SER A 83 13.30 -11.17 -3.44
C SER A 83 14.77 -11.50 -3.70
N SER A 84 15.28 -12.54 -3.04
CA SER A 84 16.58 -13.15 -3.37
C SER A 84 16.54 -13.99 -4.66
N GLY A 85 15.35 -14.42 -5.09
CA GLY A 85 15.13 -15.19 -6.31
C GLY A 85 14.63 -14.34 -7.49
N SER A 86 14.39 -14.97 -8.63
CA SER A 86 13.69 -14.41 -9.80
C SER A 86 12.36 -15.13 -10.04
N GLY A 87 11.34 -14.40 -10.50
CA GLY A 87 10.01 -14.95 -10.71
C GLY A 87 9.28 -15.27 -9.39
N ARG A 88 8.48 -16.35 -9.40
CA ARG A 88 7.67 -16.76 -8.24
C ARG A 88 8.58 -17.20 -7.08
N PRO A 89 8.33 -16.73 -5.84
CA PRO A 89 9.13 -17.11 -4.68
C PRO A 89 9.15 -18.63 -4.46
N GLN A 90 10.34 -19.19 -4.23
CA GLN A 90 10.55 -20.60 -3.96
C GLN A 90 10.91 -20.82 -2.49
N THR A 91 10.71 -22.04 -1.99
CA THR A 91 11.11 -22.41 -0.63
C THR A 91 12.57 -22.06 -0.35
N GLY A 92 12.80 -21.35 0.75
CA GLY A 92 14.12 -20.90 1.17
C GLY A 92 14.49 -19.49 0.69
N ASP A 93 13.82 -18.95 -0.34
CA ASP A 93 14.01 -17.58 -0.78
C ASP A 93 13.70 -16.59 0.34
N LEU A 94 14.38 -15.45 0.32
CA LEU A 94 13.95 -14.29 1.07
C LEU A 94 12.99 -13.49 0.22
N PHE A 95 11.82 -13.15 0.77
CA PHE A 95 10.76 -12.47 0.04
C PHE A 95 10.03 -11.45 0.90
N CYS A 96 9.62 -10.33 0.30
CA CYS A 96 8.69 -9.37 0.89
C CYS A 96 7.84 -8.72 -0.20
N TYR A 97 6.54 -8.63 0.06
CA TYR A 97 5.68 -7.69 -0.63
C TYR A 97 5.64 -6.39 0.17
N TYR A 98 5.91 -5.24 -0.47
CA TYR A 98 5.91 -3.96 0.23
C TYR A 98 4.51 -3.54 0.68
N SER A 99 4.35 -3.29 1.97
CA SER A 99 3.05 -3.07 2.60
C SER A 99 2.46 -1.70 2.43
N GLY A 100 3.31 -0.69 2.25
CA GLY A 100 2.92 0.67 1.89
C GLY A 100 2.52 0.83 0.43
N SER A 101 2.20 -0.27 -0.26
CA SER A 101 1.82 -0.26 -1.67
C SER A 101 0.39 0.29 -1.88
N PRO A 102 0.15 1.04 -2.98
CA PRO A 102 1.16 1.50 -3.92
C PRO A 102 1.95 2.69 -3.37
N ILE A 103 3.25 2.75 -3.69
CA ILE A 103 4.09 3.92 -3.44
C ILE A 103 3.92 4.93 -4.58
N GLN A 104 3.91 6.22 -4.24
CA GLN A 104 3.89 7.31 -5.22
C GLN A 104 5.28 7.92 -5.34
N VAL A 105 5.86 7.83 -6.53
CA VAL A 105 7.13 8.45 -6.91
C VAL A 105 6.82 9.77 -7.61
N THR A 106 7.41 10.86 -7.11
CA THR A 106 7.28 12.21 -7.66
C THR A 106 8.56 12.63 -8.37
N ALA A 107 8.44 13.47 -9.41
CA ALA A 107 9.58 13.91 -10.21
C ALA A 107 10.67 14.57 -9.35
N GLY A 108 11.93 14.20 -9.59
CA GLY A 108 13.09 14.74 -8.87
C GLY A 108 13.19 14.33 -7.40
N SER A 109 12.53 13.24 -6.98
CA SER A 109 12.57 12.78 -5.59
C SER A 109 12.62 11.26 -5.47
N TYR A 110 13.29 10.78 -4.40
CA TYR A 110 13.26 9.38 -4.00
C TYR A 110 12.37 9.17 -2.79
N ARG A 111 11.62 8.07 -2.78
CA ARG A 111 10.89 7.61 -1.59
C ARG A 111 11.74 6.60 -0.81
N ASN A 112 11.72 6.71 0.51
CA ASN A 112 12.33 5.70 1.37
C ASN A 112 11.38 4.51 1.52
N VAL A 113 11.86 3.31 1.25
CA VAL A 113 11.08 2.07 1.26
C VAL A 113 11.90 0.97 1.94
N GLY A 114 11.35 0.47 3.04
CA GLY A 114 11.87 -0.66 3.80
C GLY A 114 11.29 -2.00 3.42
N PHE A 115 12.13 -3.04 3.39
CA PHE A 115 11.67 -4.42 3.28
C PHE A 115 12.05 -5.23 4.52
N ASN A 116 11.04 -5.65 5.29
CA ASN A 116 11.19 -6.69 6.29
C ASN A 116 10.83 -8.02 5.62
N LEU A 117 11.84 -8.82 5.30
CA LEU A 117 11.72 -10.06 4.56
C LEU A 117 11.18 -11.17 5.45
N ILE A 118 10.59 -12.18 4.82
CA ILE A 118 10.42 -13.51 5.39
C ILE A 118 11.31 -14.50 4.65
N ARG A 119 11.54 -15.67 5.26
CA ARG A 119 12.06 -16.81 4.53
C ARG A 119 10.88 -17.65 4.05
N VAL A 120 10.75 -17.85 2.75
CA VAL A 120 9.65 -18.60 2.16
C VAL A 120 9.64 -20.02 2.73
N PRO A 121 8.55 -20.43 3.42
CA PRO A 121 8.49 -21.72 4.07
C PRO A 121 8.31 -22.86 3.06
N ALA A 122 8.55 -24.08 3.51
CA ALA A 122 8.11 -25.28 2.80
C ALA A 122 6.62 -25.54 3.06
N GLU A 123 5.86 -25.82 2.01
CA GLU A 123 4.45 -26.18 2.06
C GLU A 123 4.26 -27.56 1.45
N ALA A 124 3.41 -28.39 2.05
CA ALA A 124 3.09 -29.70 1.52
C ALA A 124 2.27 -29.58 0.23
N PRO A 125 2.40 -30.54 -0.69
CA PRO A 125 1.56 -30.58 -1.89
C PRO A 125 0.07 -30.74 -1.51
N PRO A 126 -0.87 -30.28 -2.37
CA PRO A 126 -2.29 -30.35 -2.08
C PRO A 126 -2.81 -31.78 -1.89
N GLU A 127 -3.54 -32.00 -0.80
CA GLU A 127 -4.12 -33.30 -0.45
C GLU A 127 -5.45 -33.52 -1.15
N VAL A 128 -5.73 -34.75 -1.57
CA VAL A 128 -7.04 -35.16 -2.10
C VAL A 128 -8.09 -35.07 -1.00
N SER A 129 -9.26 -34.55 -1.33
CA SER A 129 -10.35 -34.30 -0.39
C SER A 129 -11.69 -34.26 -1.10
N GLU A 130 -12.79 -34.56 -0.41
CA GLU A 130 -14.15 -34.42 -0.97
C GLU A 130 -14.56 -32.95 -1.18
N ARG A 131 -13.83 -32.03 -0.53
CA ARG A 131 -14.06 -30.58 -0.60
C ARG A 131 -12.81 -29.82 -1.02
N SER A 132 -13.03 -28.68 -1.65
CA SER A 132 -12.01 -27.65 -1.88
C SER A 132 -11.85 -26.78 -0.64
N ALA A 133 -10.61 -26.65 -0.16
CA ALA A 133 -10.33 -25.86 1.04
C ALA A 133 -8.87 -25.41 1.10
N ILE A 134 -8.63 -24.46 1.99
CA ILE A 134 -7.29 -24.13 2.48
C ILE A 134 -7.22 -24.47 3.97
N ARG A 135 -6.04 -24.93 4.41
CA ARG A 135 -5.68 -25.01 5.83
C ARG A 135 -4.30 -24.41 6.00
N GLY A 136 -4.01 -23.86 7.17
CA GLY A 136 -2.76 -23.17 7.30
C GLY A 136 -2.48 -22.55 8.65
N GLU A 137 -1.36 -21.82 8.66
CA GLU A 137 -0.82 -21.16 9.84
C GLU A 137 -0.45 -19.71 9.51
N ILE A 138 -0.73 -18.84 10.46
CA ILE A 138 -0.26 -17.46 10.53
C ILE A 138 0.72 -17.39 11.70
N SER A 139 1.95 -16.95 11.43
CA SER A 139 3.03 -16.91 12.42
C SER A 139 3.72 -15.55 12.46
N PHE A 140 4.56 -15.33 13.47
CA PHE A 140 5.52 -14.22 13.53
C PHE A 140 6.82 -14.76 14.09
N GLN A 141 7.92 -14.63 13.33
CA GLN A 141 9.24 -15.14 13.71
C GLN A 141 9.27 -16.64 14.05
N GLY A 142 8.40 -17.44 13.43
CA GLY A 142 8.29 -18.88 13.64
C GLY A 142 7.27 -19.30 14.71
N GLU A 143 6.73 -18.35 15.48
CA GLU A 143 5.73 -18.64 16.51
C GLU A 143 4.30 -18.39 16.01
N PRO A 144 3.31 -19.24 16.35
CA PRO A 144 1.92 -19.03 15.97
C PRO A 144 1.37 -17.66 16.43
N LEU A 145 0.77 -16.91 15.50
CA LEU A 145 0.24 -15.58 15.79
C LEU A 145 -1.25 -15.65 16.13
N SER A 146 -1.53 -15.59 17.43
CA SER A 146 -2.89 -15.51 17.97
C SER A 146 -3.59 -14.18 17.65
N ARG A 147 -4.93 -14.21 17.64
CA ARG A 147 -5.82 -13.04 17.46
C ARG A 147 -5.54 -12.26 16.17
N SER A 148 -5.24 -12.98 15.09
CA SER A 148 -5.04 -12.44 13.76
C SER A 148 -6.30 -12.63 12.90
N TYR A 149 -6.29 -12.09 11.70
CA TYR A 149 -7.35 -12.24 10.71
C TYR A 149 -6.73 -12.65 9.37
N LEU A 150 -7.32 -13.67 8.74
CA LEU A 150 -7.06 -14.04 7.35
C LEU A 150 -8.06 -13.31 6.44
N TYR A 151 -7.54 -12.55 5.49
CA TYR A 151 -8.31 -11.86 4.46
C TYR A 151 -8.16 -12.62 3.15
N VAL A 152 -9.30 -12.89 2.51
CA VAL A 152 -9.38 -13.58 1.23
C VAL A 152 -10.00 -12.63 0.21
N TYR A 153 -9.30 -12.35 -0.89
CA TYR A 153 -9.80 -11.56 -2.01
C TYR A 153 -9.86 -12.43 -3.27
N GLN A 154 -10.85 -12.18 -4.13
CA GLN A 154 -10.95 -12.83 -5.44
C GLN A 154 -10.19 -12.09 -6.55
N ASN A 155 -9.72 -10.87 -6.28
CA ASN A 155 -8.93 -10.09 -7.21
C ASN A 155 -8.04 -9.09 -6.46
N ALA A 156 -7.01 -8.61 -7.15
CA ALA A 156 -6.05 -7.64 -6.60
C ALA A 156 -6.22 -6.22 -7.15
N ASN A 157 -7.21 -5.98 -8.01
CA ASN A 157 -7.37 -4.73 -8.78
C ASN A 157 -7.53 -3.49 -7.90
N LYS A 158 -8.08 -3.65 -6.68
CA LYS A 158 -8.26 -2.57 -5.71
C LYS A 158 -7.13 -2.47 -4.67
N GLY A 159 -5.99 -3.13 -4.91
CA GLY A 159 -4.86 -3.10 -3.98
C GLY A 159 -5.16 -3.71 -2.61
N PHE A 160 -6.10 -4.67 -2.54
CA PHE A 160 -6.65 -5.22 -1.30
C PHE A 160 -7.16 -4.16 -0.31
N LYS A 161 -7.70 -3.07 -0.87
CA LYS A 161 -8.48 -2.07 -0.17
C LYS A 161 -9.98 -2.40 -0.30
N GLY A 162 -10.74 -2.12 0.75
CA GLY A 162 -12.19 -2.35 0.78
C GLY A 162 -12.58 -3.74 1.29
N PRO A 163 -13.83 -4.17 1.04
CA PRO A 163 -14.32 -5.45 1.56
C PRO A 163 -13.61 -6.62 0.91
N ALA A 164 -13.16 -7.57 1.73
CA ALA A 164 -12.67 -8.87 1.29
C ALA A 164 -13.85 -9.80 0.95
N TYR A 165 -13.58 -10.85 0.17
CA TYR A 165 -14.55 -11.91 -0.07
C TYR A 165 -14.86 -12.68 1.22
N PHE A 166 -13.82 -12.97 2.00
CA PHE A 166 -13.94 -13.45 3.38
C PHE A 166 -12.92 -12.78 4.29
N VAL A 167 -13.33 -12.55 5.53
CA VAL A 167 -12.45 -12.19 6.65
C VAL A 167 -12.67 -13.23 7.74
N GLN A 168 -11.68 -14.07 8.01
CA GLN A 168 -11.75 -15.12 9.01
C GLN A 168 -10.91 -14.73 10.24
N PRO A 169 -11.51 -14.61 11.43
CA PRO A 169 -10.75 -14.53 12.68
C PRO A 169 -9.94 -15.81 12.91
N VAL A 170 -8.67 -15.65 13.28
CA VAL A 170 -7.72 -16.75 13.54
C VAL A 170 -7.22 -16.62 14.97
N ALA A 171 -7.77 -17.45 15.86
CA ALA A 171 -7.59 -17.31 17.30
C ALA A 171 -6.18 -17.69 17.77
N ASN A 172 -5.60 -18.76 17.23
CA ASN A 172 -4.38 -19.41 17.73
C ASN A 172 -3.31 -19.57 16.64
N GLY A 173 -3.39 -18.81 15.54
CA GLY A 173 -2.49 -18.91 14.40
C GLY A 173 -2.90 -19.98 13.37
N SER A 174 -3.64 -21.02 13.74
CA SER A 174 -4.09 -22.04 12.79
C SER A 174 -5.48 -21.75 12.23
N PHE A 175 -5.69 -22.01 10.94
CA PHE A 175 -6.98 -21.81 10.30
C PHE A 175 -7.33 -22.93 9.31
N ARG A 176 -8.63 -23.02 9.02
CA ARG A 176 -9.18 -23.82 7.91
C ARG A 176 -10.37 -23.08 7.33
N LEU A 177 -10.44 -23.03 6.00
CA LEU A 177 -11.51 -22.37 5.27
C LEU A 177 -11.90 -23.19 4.05
N ASN A 178 -13.18 -23.49 3.89
CA ASN A 178 -13.69 -24.03 2.64
C ASN A 178 -13.75 -22.89 1.62
N LEU A 179 -13.15 -23.10 0.46
CA LEU A 179 -13.20 -22.15 -0.65
C LEU A 179 -13.62 -22.91 -1.91
N PRO A 180 -14.59 -22.41 -2.69
CA PRO A 180 -14.85 -22.94 -4.02
C PRO A 180 -13.59 -22.92 -4.89
N PRO A 181 -13.48 -23.82 -5.89
CA PRO A 181 -12.37 -23.76 -6.84
C PRO A 181 -12.23 -22.39 -7.50
N GLY A 182 -11.00 -21.91 -7.65
CA GLY A 182 -10.72 -20.59 -8.21
C GLY A 182 -9.45 -19.95 -7.65
N ASP A 183 -9.13 -18.76 -8.14
CA ASP A 183 -7.95 -18.00 -7.72
C ASP A 183 -8.28 -17.02 -6.59
N TYR A 184 -7.44 -17.03 -5.56
CA TYR A 184 -7.59 -16.16 -4.39
C TYR A 184 -6.28 -15.49 -4.02
N TYR A 185 -6.40 -14.29 -3.45
CA TYR A 185 -5.30 -13.57 -2.84
C TYR A 185 -5.49 -13.55 -1.33
N LEU A 186 -4.48 -14.01 -0.61
CA LEU A 186 -4.49 -14.21 0.84
C LEU A 186 -3.57 -13.22 1.54
N LEU A 187 -4.05 -12.63 2.63
CA LEU A 187 -3.27 -11.74 3.48
C LEU A 187 -3.61 -12.01 4.94
N ALA A 188 -2.61 -11.90 5.83
CA ALA A 188 -2.83 -11.92 7.27
C ALA A 188 -2.66 -10.51 7.84
N ARG A 189 -3.52 -10.11 8.79
CA ARG A 189 -3.34 -8.88 9.57
C ARG A 189 -3.72 -9.12 11.03
N LYS A 190 -2.96 -8.56 11.95
CA LYS A 190 -3.30 -8.40 13.35
C LYS A 190 -3.01 -6.96 13.71
N ARG A 191 -4.04 -6.26 14.19
CA ARG A 191 -3.91 -4.91 14.72
C ARG A 191 -3.76 -4.97 16.23
N GLU A 192 -2.81 -4.23 16.78
CA GLU A 192 -2.59 -4.22 18.23
C GLU A 192 -3.80 -3.66 18.99
N ARG A 193 -4.45 -2.64 18.41
CA ARG A 193 -5.72 -2.08 18.91
C ARG A 193 -6.94 -2.99 18.64
N GLY A 194 -6.74 -4.09 17.91
CA GLY A 194 -7.82 -4.96 17.45
C GLY A 194 -8.58 -4.39 16.25
N GLY A 195 -9.66 -5.06 15.87
CA GLY A 195 -10.49 -4.70 14.73
C GLY A 195 -10.01 -5.26 13.38
N GLN A 196 -10.96 -5.37 12.46
CA GLN A 196 -10.77 -5.98 11.14
C GLN A 196 -10.64 -4.97 9.99
N PHE A 197 -10.81 -3.67 10.25
CA PHE A 197 -10.77 -2.62 9.23
C PHE A 197 -9.75 -1.54 9.58
N GLY A 198 -9.44 -0.69 8.60
CA GLY A 198 -8.46 0.40 8.74
C GLY A 198 -7.07 0.05 8.21
N PRO A 199 -6.14 1.02 8.24
CA PRO A 199 -4.76 0.82 7.82
C PRO A 199 -4.01 -0.15 8.74
N ILE A 200 -2.78 -0.49 8.33
CA ILE A 200 -1.79 -1.14 9.20
C ILE A 200 -0.96 -0.03 9.84
N GLU A 201 -1.01 0.05 11.16
CA GLU A 201 -0.24 1.01 11.96
C GLU A 201 1.15 0.45 12.30
N ILE A 202 2.04 1.31 12.80
CA ILE A 202 3.33 0.85 13.35
C ILE A 202 3.05 -0.08 14.53
N GLY A 203 3.74 -1.21 14.59
CA GLY A 203 3.53 -2.25 15.60
C GLY A 203 2.48 -3.31 15.24
N ASP A 204 1.63 -3.04 14.24
CA ASP A 204 0.73 -4.07 13.70
C ASP A 204 1.52 -5.15 12.95
N TYR A 205 0.94 -6.34 12.90
CA TYR A 205 1.47 -7.49 12.17
C TYR A 205 0.68 -7.66 10.90
N PHE A 206 1.38 -7.85 9.79
CA PHE A 206 0.72 -8.14 8.53
C PHE A 206 1.70 -8.89 7.62
N ASN A 207 1.17 -9.63 6.66
CA ASN A 207 1.90 -9.97 5.44
C ASN A 207 0.94 -10.48 4.36
N PHE A 208 1.45 -10.54 3.14
CA PHE A 208 0.82 -11.18 2.00
C PHE A 208 1.28 -12.62 1.95
N TYR A 209 0.40 -13.53 1.53
CA TYR A 209 0.84 -14.88 1.19
C TYR A 209 1.83 -14.82 0.02
N HIS A 210 3.03 -15.36 0.21
CA HIS A 210 4.12 -15.32 -0.78
C HIS A 210 3.73 -16.00 -2.10
N GLY A 211 2.84 -17.00 -2.04
CA GLY A 211 2.38 -17.75 -3.19
C GLY A 211 1.21 -17.10 -3.94
N ASN A 212 0.81 -15.87 -3.61
CA ASN A 212 -0.32 -15.20 -4.26
C ASN A 212 -0.11 -15.01 -5.79
N PRO A 213 -1.17 -15.19 -6.61
CA PRO A 213 -2.46 -15.76 -6.25
C PRO A 213 -2.36 -17.28 -5.97
N LEU A 214 -3.15 -17.74 -5.00
CA LEU A 214 -3.36 -19.16 -4.72
C LEU A 214 -4.48 -19.70 -5.63
N HIS A 215 -4.16 -20.74 -6.40
CA HIS A 215 -5.15 -21.50 -7.16
C HIS A 215 -5.73 -22.62 -6.30
N VAL A 216 -7.00 -22.52 -5.91
CA VAL A 216 -7.71 -23.57 -5.18
C VAL A 216 -8.36 -24.53 -6.18
N GLU A 217 -7.98 -25.80 -6.12
CA GLU A 217 -8.48 -26.86 -7.01
C GLU A 217 -9.74 -27.54 -6.47
N ALA A 218 -10.55 -28.10 -7.38
CA ALA A 218 -11.67 -28.98 -7.03
C ALA A 218 -11.19 -30.23 -6.28
N GLY A 219 -11.79 -30.52 -5.12
CA GLY A 219 -11.50 -31.74 -4.36
C GLY A 219 -10.08 -31.79 -3.78
N ARG A 220 -9.49 -30.63 -3.47
CA ARG A 220 -8.16 -30.52 -2.87
C ARG A 220 -8.14 -29.63 -1.64
N ILE A 221 -7.28 -29.98 -0.68
CA ILE A 221 -6.92 -29.10 0.44
C ILE A 221 -5.50 -28.60 0.22
N HIS A 222 -5.35 -27.27 0.13
CA HIS A 222 -4.04 -26.61 0.00
C HIS A 222 -3.52 -26.19 1.38
N GLU A 223 -2.25 -26.43 1.65
CA GLU A 223 -1.56 -25.89 2.82
C GLU A 223 -1.09 -24.47 2.53
N VAL A 224 -1.28 -23.55 3.48
CA VAL A 224 -0.89 -22.14 3.36
C VAL A 224 -0.17 -21.70 4.63
N LYS A 225 1.03 -21.12 4.48
CA LYS A 225 1.81 -20.53 5.57
C LYS A 225 2.06 -19.06 5.32
N ILE A 226 1.61 -18.22 6.26
CA ILE A 226 1.82 -16.77 6.22
C ILE A 226 2.64 -16.35 7.44
N GLU A 227 3.96 -16.21 7.27
CA GLU A 227 4.80 -15.54 8.26
C GLU A 227 4.54 -14.03 8.15
N THR A 228 4.05 -13.43 9.23
CA THR A 228 3.81 -11.99 9.34
C THR A 228 5.09 -11.24 9.66
N ILE A 229 5.09 -9.96 9.31
CA ILE A 229 6.11 -8.99 9.70
C ILE A 229 5.46 -7.86 10.48
N THR A 230 6.24 -7.16 11.29
CA THR A 230 5.81 -5.91 11.90
C THR A 230 6.11 -4.75 10.95
N ARG A 231 5.23 -3.74 10.96
CA ARG A 231 5.55 -2.46 10.35
C ARG A 231 6.57 -1.72 11.21
N LEU A 232 7.77 -1.48 10.66
CA LEU A 232 8.88 -0.86 11.37
C LEU A 232 9.10 0.57 10.87
N SER A 233 9.05 1.54 11.79
CA SER A 233 9.32 2.96 11.51
C SER A 233 10.76 3.23 11.07
N MET A 234 11.74 2.46 11.56
CA MET A 234 13.17 2.65 11.27
C MET A 234 13.58 2.36 9.82
N LEU A 235 12.68 1.78 9.01
CA LEU A 235 12.92 1.60 7.58
C LEU A 235 12.24 2.70 6.73
N GLU A 236 11.55 3.63 7.38
CA GLU A 236 10.78 4.73 6.78
C GLU A 236 11.37 6.09 7.24
N GLU A 237 12.71 6.29 7.20
CA GLU A 237 13.28 7.63 7.42
C GLU A 237 12.70 8.59 6.36
N GLU A 238 11.86 9.53 6.80
CA GLU A 238 11.27 10.56 5.95
C GLU A 238 12.37 11.47 5.44
N LEU A 239 12.60 11.44 4.13
CA LEU A 239 13.36 12.50 3.48
C LEU A 239 12.50 13.77 3.55
N PRO A 240 13.05 14.92 3.95
CA PRO A 240 12.31 16.17 3.96
C PRO A 240 11.84 16.47 2.53
N GLY A 241 10.55 16.26 2.29
CA GLY A 241 9.85 16.68 1.08
C GLY A 241 8.87 17.78 1.43
N GLU A 242 8.59 18.68 0.47
CA GLU A 242 7.51 19.64 0.64
C GLU A 242 6.18 18.89 0.73
N PHE A 243 5.40 19.18 1.78
CA PHE A 243 4.06 18.62 1.95
C PHE A 243 3.18 19.00 0.75
N SER A 244 2.65 17.99 0.05
CA SER A 244 1.67 18.14 -1.02
C SER A 244 0.36 17.50 -0.58
N GLY A 245 -0.66 18.33 -0.30
CA GLY A 245 -1.91 17.87 0.28
C GLY A 245 -2.78 18.99 0.84
N VAL A 246 -3.72 18.61 1.70
CA VAL A 246 -4.68 19.50 2.34
C VAL A 246 -4.43 19.55 3.84
N ARG A 247 -4.48 20.75 4.39
CA ARG A 247 -4.53 20.98 5.84
C ARG A 247 -5.88 21.55 6.21
N GLY A 248 -6.36 21.27 7.42
CA GLY A 248 -7.63 21.80 7.88
C GLY A 248 -7.96 21.47 9.32
N GLN A 249 -9.21 21.73 9.68
CA GLN A 249 -9.76 21.48 11.00
C GLN A 249 -11.13 20.80 10.90
N VAL A 250 -11.39 19.85 11.79
CA VAL A 250 -12.70 19.22 11.96
C VAL A 250 -13.37 19.81 13.21
N LEU A 251 -14.59 20.30 13.02
CA LEU A 251 -15.36 21.03 14.03
C LEU A 251 -16.73 20.36 14.21
N ASP A 252 -17.31 20.45 15.41
CA ASP A 252 -18.71 20.12 15.61
C ASP A 252 -19.64 21.28 15.18
N HIS A 253 -20.96 21.06 15.30
CA HIS A 253 -21.97 22.08 15.03
C HIS A 253 -21.91 23.32 15.95
N SER A 254 -21.25 23.21 17.11
CA SER A 254 -20.96 24.29 18.05
C SER A 254 -19.62 24.99 17.76
N GLN A 255 -18.98 24.66 16.62
CA GLN A 255 -17.66 25.14 16.21
C GLN A 255 -16.53 24.77 17.17
N GLN A 256 -16.70 23.73 17.98
CA GLN A 256 -15.64 23.19 18.83
C GLN A 256 -14.81 22.17 18.05
N PRO A 257 -13.47 22.16 18.23
CA PRO A 257 -12.63 21.16 17.59
C PRO A 257 -12.96 19.74 18.04
N MET A 258 -12.91 18.79 17.11
CA MET A 258 -13.14 17.37 17.39
C MET A 258 -11.90 16.54 17.11
N ALA A 259 -11.37 15.93 18.18
CA ALA A 259 -10.23 15.01 18.13
C ALA A 259 -10.64 13.59 17.76
N GLY A 260 -9.70 12.81 17.25
CA GLY A 260 -9.87 11.38 16.98
C GLY A 260 -10.71 11.03 15.75
N LEU A 261 -10.95 11.99 14.85
CA LEU A 261 -11.62 11.74 13.57
C LEU A 261 -10.59 11.58 12.45
N TYR A 262 -10.94 10.85 11.41
CA TYR A 262 -10.15 10.74 10.19
C TYR A 262 -10.81 11.55 9.09
N VAL A 263 -9.99 12.22 8.27
CA VAL A 263 -10.43 12.86 7.02
C VAL A 263 -10.07 11.95 5.86
N PHE A 264 -11.06 11.63 5.05
CA PHE A 264 -10.97 10.72 3.92
C PHE A 264 -11.13 11.48 2.61
N ALA A 265 -10.34 11.12 1.60
CA ALA A 265 -10.45 11.62 0.24
C ALA A 265 -11.02 10.56 -0.71
N TYR A 266 -11.93 10.99 -1.58
CA TYR A 266 -12.55 10.19 -2.63
C TYR A 266 -12.47 10.93 -3.95
N ARG A 267 -12.32 10.18 -5.05
CA ARG A 267 -12.47 10.73 -6.40
C ARG A 267 -13.92 10.97 -6.82
N ASP A 268 -14.87 10.27 -6.19
CA ASP A 268 -16.31 10.41 -6.46
C ASP A 268 -17.00 11.29 -5.40
N SER A 269 -17.82 12.25 -5.87
CA SER A 269 -18.61 13.16 -5.02
C SER A 269 -19.65 12.46 -4.12
N ALA A 270 -20.09 11.26 -4.48
CA ALA A 270 -20.97 10.44 -3.64
C ALA A 270 -20.26 10.00 -2.36
N MET A 271 -18.91 9.92 -2.40
CA MET A 271 -18.04 9.55 -1.28
C MET A 271 -18.45 8.21 -0.65
N THR A 272 -18.69 7.22 -1.51
CA THR A 272 -19.09 5.86 -1.14
C THR A 272 -17.97 4.86 -1.41
N GLY A 273 -17.91 3.79 -0.62
CA GLY A 273 -16.95 2.72 -0.82
C GLY A 273 -15.60 3.00 -0.12
N THR A 274 -14.50 2.62 -0.77
CA THR A 274 -13.16 2.73 -0.19
C THR A 274 -12.57 4.10 -0.53
N PRO A 275 -12.08 4.87 0.46
CA PRO A 275 -11.35 6.11 0.20
C PRO A 275 -10.01 5.84 -0.52
N ASP A 276 -9.58 6.83 -1.31
CA ASP A 276 -8.30 6.82 -2.01
C ASP A 276 -7.15 7.12 -1.03
N PHE A 277 -7.35 8.13 -0.19
CA PHE A 277 -6.40 8.60 0.85
C PHE A 277 -7.13 8.93 2.16
N PHE A 278 -6.39 8.98 3.26
CA PHE A 278 -6.91 9.35 4.58
C PHE A 278 -5.82 10.01 5.44
N SER A 279 -6.23 10.86 6.38
CA SER A 279 -5.33 11.56 7.30
C SER A 279 -4.95 10.68 8.51
N ALA A 280 -3.99 11.14 9.31
CA ALA A 280 -3.92 10.71 10.71
C ALA A 280 -5.20 11.14 11.48
N PRO A 281 -5.47 10.57 12.68
CA PRO A 281 -6.53 11.08 13.54
C PRO A 281 -6.34 12.55 13.84
N THR A 282 -7.41 13.33 13.90
CA THR A 282 -7.38 14.74 14.29
C THR A 282 -6.86 14.89 15.72
N GLY A 283 -6.03 15.91 15.94
CA GLY A 283 -5.53 16.26 17.27
C GLY A 283 -6.61 16.88 18.17
N ASP A 284 -6.25 17.20 19.41
CA ASP A 284 -7.14 17.87 20.39
C ASP A 284 -7.66 19.23 19.90
N ASP A 285 -6.92 19.86 19.00
CA ASP A 285 -7.29 21.08 18.30
C ASP A 285 -8.08 20.84 17.01
N GLY A 286 -8.50 19.60 16.74
CA GLY A 286 -9.26 19.19 15.57
C GLY A 286 -8.48 19.27 14.26
N ARG A 287 -7.17 19.57 14.28
CA ARG A 287 -6.39 19.76 13.06
C ARG A 287 -6.06 18.43 12.40
N PHE A 288 -5.96 18.46 11.07
CA PHE A 288 -5.50 17.34 10.27
C PHE A 288 -4.58 17.80 9.14
N GLU A 289 -3.72 16.87 8.72
CA GLU A 289 -3.00 16.94 7.45
C GLU A 289 -3.33 15.69 6.63
N LEU A 290 -3.66 15.89 5.35
CA LEU A 290 -4.00 14.84 4.40
C LEU A 290 -3.11 14.98 3.17
N ALA A 291 -2.14 14.09 3.01
CA ALA A 291 -1.30 14.04 1.81
C ALA A 291 -2.13 13.61 0.60
N LEU A 292 -2.03 14.36 -0.50
CA LEU A 292 -2.71 14.10 -1.78
C LEU A 292 -1.65 14.13 -2.90
N PRO A 293 -0.95 13.01 -3.12
CA PRO A 293 0.26 12.95 -3.95
C PRO A 293 0.00 13.03 -5.48
N ASP A 294 -1.26 13.09 -5.91
CA ASP A 294 -1.68 13.15 -7.31
C ASP A 294 -2.63 14.35 -7.54
N ALA A 295 -2.77 14.79 -8.80
CA ALA A 295 -3.44 16.03 -9.18
C ALA A 295 -4.94 16.15 -8.85
N GLY A 296 -5.54 15.13 -8.22
CA GLY A 296 -6.97 15.08 -7.93
C GLY A 296 -7.84 14.98 -9.18
N PRO A 297 -9.11 15.41 -9.12
CA PRO A 297 -9.75 16.04 -7.97
C PRO A 297 -10.18 15.10 -6.84
N PHE A 298 -10.34 15.65 -5.64
CA PHE A 298 -10.82 14.95 -4.45
C PHE A 298 -12.05 15.60 -3.81
N TYR A 299 -12.84 14.78 -3.15
CA TYR A 299 -13.94 15.14 -2.25
C TYR A 299 -13.62 14.60 -0.86
N LEU A 300 -13.80 15.44 0.17
CA LEU A 300 -13.41 15.11 1.53
C LEU A 300 -14.61 14.85 2.45
N LEU A 301 -14.48 13.88 3.35
CA LEU A 301 -15.38 13.70 4.48
C LEU A 301 -14.61 13.38 5.76
N ALA A 302 -15.15 13.77 6.90
CA ALA A 302 -14.62 13.43 8.21
C ALA A 302 -15.56 12.46 8.93
N ARG A 303 -15.01 11.40 9.52
CA ARG A 303 -15.74 10.48 10.41
C ARG A 303 -14.80 9.70 11.32
N GLN A 304 -15.35 8.97 12.29
CA GLN A 304 -14.56 8.28 13.32
C GLN A 304 -14.03 6.91 12.86
N ALA A 305 -14.80 6.15 12.09
CA ALA A 305 -14.49 4.75 11.81
C ALA A 305 -14.11 4.47 10.34
N PHE A 306 -13.26 3.45 10.15
CA PHE A 306 -12.97 2.87 8.84
C PHE A 306 -13.95 1.74 8.50
N GLY A 307 -14.32 1.68 7.21
CA GLY A 307 -15.12 0.58 6.67
C GLY A 307 -16.60 0.69 7.03
N GLY A 308 -17.43 0.10 6.17
CA GLY A 308 -18.89 0.11 6.33
C GLY A 308 -19.53 1.51 6.28
N PRO A 309 -20.87 1.57 6.35
CA PRO A 309 -21.60 2.82 6.46
C PRO A 309 -21.30 3.59 7.77
N ALA A 310 -21.60 4.90 7.74
CA ALA A 310 -22.05 5.70 8.90
C ALA A 310 -22.71 4.88 10.03
N ALA A 311 -22.12 4.67 11.21
CA ALA A 311 -22.90 4.13 12.32
C ALA A 311 -23.89 5.20 12.84
N GLU A 312 -25.04 4.80 13.39
CA GLU A 312 -25.96 5.73 14.03
C GLU A 312 -25.27 6.46 15.19
N GLY A 313 -25.40 7.78 15.23
CA GLY A 313 -24.74 8.65 16.21
C GLY A 313 -23.26 8.94 15.93
N GLU A 314 -22.63 8.30 14.94
CA GLU A 314 -21.22 8.55 14.60
C GLU A 314 -21.04 9.99 14.10
N PRO A 315 -20.04 10.75 14.59
CA PRO A 315 -19.68 12.04 14.01
C PRO A 315 -19.35 11.89 12.52
N TYR A 316 -20.11 12.55 11.67
CA TYR A 316 -19.98 12.47 10.22
C TYR A 316 -20.19 13.84 9.58
N GLY A 317 -19.34 14.20 8.62
CA GLY A 317 -19.41 15.47 7.90
C GLY A 317 -18.72 15.41 6.55
N ARG A 318 -19.21 16.18 5.58
CA ARG A 318 -18.62 16.30 4.24
C ARG A 318 -18.08 17.71 4.07
N LEU A 319 -16.96 17.86 3.38
CA LEU A 319 -16.53 19.18 2.95
C LEU A 319 -17.47 19.67 1.85
N THR A 320 -18.14 20.79 2.10
CA THR A 320 -19.13 21.36 1.19
C THR A 320 -18.78 22.80 0.82
N ALA A 321 -19.05 23.16 -0.44
CA ALA A 321 -19.01 24.54 -0.89
C ALA A 321 -20.21 25.32 -0.35
N THR A 322 -20.18 26.65 -0.50
CA THR A 322 -21.33 27.53 -0.21
C THR A 322 -22.57 27.03 -0.95
N GLY A 323 -23.59 26.60 -0.21
CA GLY A 323 -24.81 25.97 -0.76
C GLY A 323 -24.94 24.46 -0.52
N GLY A 324 -23.98 23.83 0.18
CA GLY A 324 -24.11 22.46 0.68
C GLY A 324 -23.74 21.35 -0.31
N THR A 325 -23.24 21.70 -1.49
CA THR A 325 -22.73 20.72 -2.48
C THR A 325 -21.32 20.26 -2.11
N PRO A 326 -20.92 19.00 -2.35
CA PRO A 326 -19.56 18.52 -2.09
C PRO A 326 -18.52 19.40 -2.79
N GLN A 327 -17.55 19.91 -2.02
CA GLN A 327 -16.47 20.75 -2.55
C GLN A 327 -15.41 19.90 -3.23
N LYS A 328 -14.99 20.33 -4.41
CA LYS A 328 -13.89 19.74 -5.19
C LYS A 328 -12.56 20.33 -4.73
N ILE A 329 -11.59 19.48 -4.42
CA ILE A 329 -10.23 19.86 -4.03
C ILE A 329 -9.24 19.46 -5.12
N ALA A 330 -8.38 20.39 -5.52
CA ALA A 330 -7.25 20.15 -6.42
C ALA A 330 -5.95 20.57 -5.70
N PRO A 331 -5.00 19.64 -5.46
CA PRO A 331 -3.79 19.90 -4.66
C PRO A 331 -2.81 20.89 -5.31
N GLU A 332 -2.91 21.12 -6.62
CA GLU A 332 -2.06 22.08 -7.35
C GLU A 332 -2.32 23.56 -6.97
N GLN A 333 -3.39 23.80 -6.22
CA GLN A 333 -3.59 25.04 -5.51
C GLN A 333 -3.17 24.80 -4.07
N ASN A 334 -1.98 25.27 -3.69
CA ASN A 334 -1.44 25.27 -2.33
C ASN A 334 -2.36 26.11 -1.41
N LEU A 335 -3.57 25.62 -1.12
CA LEU A 335 -4.67 26.39 -0.55
C LEU A 335 -5.09 25.84 0.82
N SER A 336 -4.76 26.66 1.81
CA SER A 336 -5.64 27.18 2.88
C SER A 336 -6.51 26.19 3.66
N GLU A 337 -6.23 26.10 4.96
CA GLU A 337 -7.02 25.49 6.04
C GLU A 337 -8.52 25.31 5.72
N VAL A 338 -8.90 24.10 5.27
CA VAL A 338 -10.32 23.77 5.09
C VAL A 338 -10.98 23.47 6.43
N ARG A 339 -12.30 23.66 6.52
CA ARG A 339 -13.08 23.30 7.71
C ARG A 339 -14.15 22.29 7.34
N ILE A 340 -14.17 21.18 8.06
CA ILE A 340 -15.22 20.15 7.92
C ILE A 340 -16.06 20.17 9.19
N TYR A 341 -17.35 20.41 9.06
CA TYR A 341 -18.30 20.34 10.17
C TYR A 341 -18.92 18.96 10.24
N VAL A 342 -18.90 18.34 11.42
CA VAL A 342 -19.49 17.02 11.67
C VAL A 342 -20.68 17.12 12.61
N ALA A 343 -21.63 16.22 12.40
CA ALA A 343 -22.77 16.02 13.29
C ALA A 343 -23.00 14.51 13.49
N PRO A 344 -23.66 14.10 14.58
CA PRO A 344 -24.07 12.71 14.77
C PRO A 344 -24.89 12.24 13.56
N LYS A 345 -24.48 11.12 12.96
CA LYS A 345 -25.18 10.55 11.81
C LYS A 345 -26.56 10.06 12.25
N THR A 346 -27.61 10.62 11.66
CA THR A 346 -28.97 10.09 11.78
C THR A 346 -29.22 9.04 10.70
N THR A 347 -29.77 7.90 11.10
CA THR A 347 -30.26 6.85 10.21
C THR A 347 -31.60 7.33 9.64
N ASN A 348 -31.69 7.52 8.31
CA ASN A 348 -32.96 7.72 7.61
C ASN A 348 -33.47 6.37 7.08
#